data_AF-V9L586-F1
#
_entry.id   AF-V9L586-F1
#
_cell.length_a   1.000
_cell.length_b   1.000
_cell.length_c   1.000
_cell.angle_alpha   90.00
_cell.angle_beta   90.00
_cell.angle_gamma   90.00
#
_symmetry.space_group_name_H-M   'P 1'
#
loop_
_entity.id
_entity.type
_entity.pdbx_description
1 polymer ?
#
loop_
_entity_poly.entity_id
_entity_poly.type
_entity_poly.pdbx_seq_one_letter_code
_entity_poly.pdbx_strand_id
1 'polypeptide(L)'
;MSGETERVAARVPGESGSEPGSAAATPGTGPGAGTGPRSQVLAREVAACLLAEPRSEAQELDESVEEMLIRLDEFCGMLDMIRNDTSQILSEDIPNTKVKVLEMKTVYKKIDKIEAFVKMVGQNAAMLEEQVVRAEKDYGNFPCGVCKLLHSISTPAFLHKKRTFLNQQSSTYELPNLYRSEDYFPGSSNPGYLKKPNT
;
A
#
# COMPACT_ATOMS: atom_id res chain seq x y z
N MET A 1 11.15 13.25 -36.22
CA MET A 1 11.85 12.19 -36.96
C MET A 1 10.78 11.31 -37.58
N SER A 2 10.75 11.34 -38.91
CA SER A 2 9.74 10.73 -39.77
C SER A 2 9.77 9.21 -39.69
N GLY A 3 8.58 8.60 -39.79
CA GLY A 3 8.39 7.19 -40.10
C GLY A 3 7.31 7.09 -41.17
N GLU A 4 7.76 6.95 -42.41
CA GLU A 4 6.96 6.72 -43.60
C GLU A 4 7.06 5.23 -43.94
N THR A 5 5.96 4.56 -44.27
CA THR A 5 5.99 3.36 -45.13
C THR A 5 4.60 3.07 -45.69
N GLU A 6 4.48 3.42 -46.96
CA GLU A 6 3.50 3.04 -47.96
C GLU A 6 3.39 1.52 -48.17
N ARG A 7 2.17 1.01 -48.44
CA ARG A 7 1.94 -0.04 -49.45
C ARG A 7 0.60 0.11 -50.15
N VAL A 8 0.70 0.36 -51.45
CA VAL A 8 -0.33 0.33 -52.48
C VAL A 8 -0.65 -1.13 -52.86
N ALA A 9 -1.92 -1.45 -53.10
CA ALA A 9 -2.31 -2.63 -53.88
C ALA A 9 -3.47 -2.28 -54.82
N ALA A 10 -3.18 -2.38 -56.12
CA ALA A 10 -4.07 -2.19 -57.24
C ALA A 10 -4.95 -3.41 -57.50
N ARG A 11 -6.15 -3.21 -58.09
CA ARG A 11 -6.73 -4.21 -59.00
C ARG A 11 -7.58 -3.56 -60.10
N VAL A 12 -7.28 -4.00 -61.32
CA VAL A 12 -7.73 -3.58 -62.66
C VAL A 12 -9.05 -4.25 -63.05
N PRO A 13 -9.82 -3.70 -64.03
CA PRO A 13 -11.15 -4.16 -64.45
C PRO A 13 -11.10 -5.29 -65.50
N GLY A 14 -12.21 -6.00 -65.68
CA GLY A 14 -12.38 -7.04 -66.69
C GLY A 14 -13.76 -6.96 -67.36
N GLU A 15 -13.74 -6.82 -68.68
CA GLU A 15 -14.83 -6.70 -69.64
C GLU A 15 -15.06 -8.05 -70.37
N SER A 16 -16.15 -8.13 -71.16
CA SER A 16 -16.64 -9.19 -72.07
C SER A 16 -17.75 -10.06 -71.49
N GLY A 17 -18.97 -10.12 -72.03
CA GLY A 17 -19.43 -9.91 -73.40
C GLY A 17 -19.85 -11.26 -73.98
N SER A 18 -21.14 -11.44 -74.29
CA SER A 18 -21.69 -12.26 -75.40
C SER A 18 -23.19 -12.54 -75.19
N GLU A 19 -24.03 -11.91 -76.01
CA GLU A 19 -25.30 -12.52 -76.47
C GLU A 19 -24.97 -13.67 -77.43
N PRO A 20 -25.87 -14.65 -77.63
CA PRO A 20 -26.79 -14.50 -78.77
C PRO A 20 -28.19 -15.12 -78.59
N GLY A 21 -29.12 -14.63 -79.41
CA GLY A 21 -29.97 -15.54 -80.19
C GLY A 21 -31.41 -15.72 -79.72
N SER A 22 -32.27 -14.77 -80.07
CA SER A 22 -33.71 -15.02 -80.22
C SER A 22 -33.97 -15.80 -81.51
N ALA A 23 -34.53 -17.00 -81.40
CA ALA A 23 -35.10 -17.73 -82.52
C ALA A 23 -36.40 -18.41 -82.08
N ALA A 24 -37.51 -17.93 -82.64
CA ALA A 24 -38.83 -18.52 -82.51
C ALA A 24 -38.93 -19.83 -83.30
N ALA A 25 -39.50 -20.88 -82.69
CA ALA A 25 -40.13 -21.99 -83.41
C ALA A 25 -41.07 -22.83 -82.52
N THR A 26 -42.38 -22.61 -82.72
CA THR A 26 -43.48 -23.59 -82.79
C THR A 26 -43.93 -24.45 -81.59
N PRO A 27 -45.25 -24.68 -81.44
CA PRO A 27 -45.86 -25.52 -80.41
C PRO A 27 -45.94 -26.99 -80.87
N GLY A 28 -45.69 -27.92 -79.93
CA GLY A 28 -45.76 -29.35 -80.19
C GLY A 28 -46.24 -30.13 -78.97
N THR A 29 -47.54 -30.41 -78.96
CA THR A 29 -48.27 -31.31 -78.06
C THR A 29 -47.74 -32.75 -78.12
N GLY A 30 -47.53 -33.39 -76.96
CA GLY A 30 -47.40 -34.86 -76.86
C GLY A 30 -46.77 -35.36 -75.55
N PRO A 31 -47.00 -36.63 -75.15
CA PRO A 31 -47.69 -36.94 -73.90
C PRO A 31 -46.85 -37.67 -72.84
N GLY A 32 -47.27 -37.54 -71.57
CA GLY A 32 -47.23 -38.59 -70.55
C GLY A 32 -45.90 -39.31 -70.29
N ALA A 33 -45.05 -38.72 -69.44
CA ALA A 33 -44.07 -39.49 -68.68
C ALA A 33 -44.65 -39.75 -67.28
N GLY A 34 -45.28 -40.93 -67.13
CA GLY A 34 -45.75 -41.41 -65.84
C GLY A 34 -44.57 -41.53 -64.87
N THR A 35 -44.47 -40.58 -63.95
CA THR A 35 -43.73 -40.78 -62.71
C THR A 35 -44.47 -41.89 -61.97
N GLY A 36 -43.95 -43.11 -62.04
CA GLY A 36 -44.54 -44.25 -61.34
C GLY A 36 -44.73 -43.90 -59.86
N PRO A 37 -45.75 -44.43 -59.18
CA PRO A 37 -46.13 -44.05 -57.82
C PRO A 37 -44.95 -44.11 -56.83
N ARG A 38 -43.97 -44.98 -57.09
CA ARG A 38 -42.75 -45.14 -56.30
C ARG A 38 -41.77 -43.95 -56.39
N SER A 39 -41.67 -43.27 -57.54
CA SER A 39 -40.84 -42.06 -57.73
C SER A 39 -41.46 -40.84 -57.06
N GLN A 40 -42.80 -40.74 -57.10
CA GLN A 40 -43.54 -39.69 -56.39
C GLN A 40 -43.48 -39.87 -54.87
N VAL A 41 -43.52 -41.12 -54.39
CA VAL A 41 -43.36 -41.45 -52.96
C VAL A 41 -41.94 -41.13 -52.48
N LEU A 42 -40.90 -41.53 -53.22
CA LEU A 42 -39.51 -41.19 -52.89
C LEU A 42 -39.24 -39.68 -52.92
N ALA A 43 -39.78 -38.97 -53.91
CA ALA A 43 -39.68 -37.51 -53.96
C ALA A 43 -40.37 -36.84 -52.76
N ARG A 44 -41.51 -37.39 -52.30
CA ARG A 44 -42.20 -36.93 -51.09
C ARG A 44 -41.45 -37.25 -49.81
N GLU A 45 -40.83 -38.43 -49.71
CA GLU A 45 -40.01 -38.80 -48.56
C GLU A 45 -38.73 -37.95 -48.49
N VAL A 46 -38.05 -37.73 -49.61
CA VAL A 46 -36.87 -36.83 -49.66
C VAL A 46 -37.26 -35.39 -49.38
N ALA A 47 -38.38 -34.90 -49.93
CA ALA A 47 -38.90 -33.58 -49.59
C ALA A 47 -39.28 -33.49 -48.10
N ALA A 48 -39.86 -34.55 -47.53
CA ALA A 48 -40.18 -34.61 -46.10
C ALA A 48 -38.92 -34.66 -45.23
N CYS A 49 -37.83 -35.31 -45.67
CA CYS A 49 -36.54 -35.27 -44.98
C CYS A 49 -35.85 -33.91 -45.09
N LEU A 50 -36.00 -33.21 -46.22
CA LEU A 50 -35.47 -31.85 -46.41
C LEU A 50 -36.32 -30.78 -45.68
N LEU A 51 -37.60 -31.07 -45.46
CA LEU A 51 -38.55 -30.25 -44.68
C LEU A 51 -38.65 -30.70 -43.21
N ALA A 52 -38.01 -31.81 -42.83
CA ALA A 52 -37.83 -32.21 -41.43
C ALA A 52 -36.81 -31.25 -40.84
N GLU A 53 -37.31 -30.08 -40.47
CA GLU A 53 -36.56 -28.90 -40.08
C GLU A 53 -35.52 -29.27 -38.99
N PRO A 54 -34.21 -29.22 -39.29
CA PRO A 54 -33.14 -29.24 -38.26
C PRO A 54 -33.11 -27.92 -37.46
N ARG A 55 -34.18 -27.12 -37.58
CA ARG A 55 -34.34 -25.77 -37.03
C ARG A 55 -34.26 -25.76 -35.51
N SER A 56 -34.64 -26.85 -34.83
CA SER A 56 -34.48 -26.97 -33.37
C SER A 56 -33.01 -27.06 -32.98
N GLU A 57 -32.23 -27.97 -33.58
CA GLU A 57 -30.80 -28.13 -33.30
C GLU A 57 -30.01 -26.87 -33.70
N ALA A 58 -30.39 -26.24 -34.82
CA ALA A 58 -29.80 -24.97 -35.25
C ALA A 58 -30.11 -23.82 -34.30
N GLN A 59 -31.31 -23.77 -33.72
CA GLN A 59 -31.70 -22.76 -32.73
C GLN A 59 -30.99 -22.99 -31.38
N GLU A 60 -30.91 -24.24 -30.91
CA GLU A 60 -30.16 -24.59 -29.68
C GLU A 60 -28.67 -24.22 -29.81
N LEU A 61 -28.09 -24.43 -30.99
CA LEU A 61 -26.73 -23.98 -31.28
C LEU A 61 -26.61 -22.45 -31.23
N ASP A 62 -27.56 -21.72 -31.82
CA ASP A 62 -27.57 -20.25 -31.84
C ASP A 62 -27.66 -19.68 -30.40
N GLU A 63 -28.56 -20.23 -29.58
CA GLU A 63 -28.70 -19.90 -28.16
C GLU A 63 -27.41 -20.19 -27.37
N SER A 64 -26.76 -21.32 -27.65
CA SER A 64 -25.47 -21.69 -27.04
C SER A 64 -24.33 -20.74 -27.44
N VAL A 65 -24.28 -20.33 -28.72
CA VAL A 65 -23.30 -19.36 -29.22
C VAL A 65 -23.52 -18.01 -28.55
N GLU A 66 -24.76 -17.53 -28.46
CA GLU A 66 -25.07 -16.26 -27.80
C GLU A 66 -24.68 -16.29 -26.31
N GLU A 67 -25.01 -17.36 -25.58
CA GLU A 67 -24.57 -17.53 -24.19
C GLU A 67 -23.03 -17.53 -24.08
N MET A 68 -22.33 -18.10 -25.05
CA MET A 68 -20.87 -18.12 -25.09
C MET A 68 -20.29 -16.73 -25.37
N LEU A 69 -20.91 -15.95 -26.26
CA LEU A 69 -20.51 -14.58 -26.57
C LEU A 69 -20.72 -13.65 -25.37
N ILE A 70 -21.85 -13.80 -24.65
CA ILE A 70 -22.10 -13.07 -23.40
C ILE A 70 -21.02 -13.40 -22.38
N ARG A 71 -20.71 -14.69 -22.15
CA ARG A 71 -19.63 -15.09 -21.23
C ARG A 71 -18.27 -14.54 -21.65
N LEU A 72 -17.96 -14.50 -22.95
CA LEU A 72 -16.72 -13.91 -23.45
C LEU A 72 -16.63 -12.41 -23.19
N ASP A 73 -17.74 -11.67 -23.33
CA ASP A 73 -17.79 -10.25 -22.99
C ASP A 73 -17.56 -10.02 -21.49
N GLU A 74 -18.18 -10.83 -20.63
CA GLU A 74 -17.95 -10.81 -19.18
C GLU A 74 -16.48 -11.12 -18.83
N PHE A 75 -15.86 -12.10 -19.49
CA PHE A 75 -14.43 -12.39 -19.32
C PHE A 75 -13.55 -11.22 -19.75
N CYS A 76 -13.88 -10.54 -20.85
CA CYS A 76 -13.16 -9.34 -21.28
C CYS A 76 -13.29 -8.24 -20.23
N GLY A 77 -14.49 -8.01 -19.68
CA GLY A 77 -14.72 -7.06 -18.61
C GLY A 77 -13.92 -7.37 -17.34
N MET A 78 -13.85 -8.64 -16.94
CA MET A 78 -13.01 -9.07 -15.81
C MET A 78 -11.52 -8.86 -16.07
N LEU A 79 -11.04 -9.13 -17.29
CA LEU A 79 -9.64 -8.90 -17.66
C LEU A 79 -9.28 -7.42 -17.62
N ASP A 80 -10.17 -6.54 -18.07
CA ASP A 80 -9.94 -5.10 -18.02
C ASP A 80 -9.91 -4.58 -16.59
N MET A 81 -10.77 -5.09 -15.70
CA MET A 81 -10.69 -4.80 -14.26
C MET A 81 -9.36 -5.25 -13.67
N ILE A 82 -8.95 -6.51 -13.91
CA ILE A 82 -7.67 -7.03 -13.42
C ILE A 82 -6.50 -6.18 -13.95
N ARG A 83 -6.54 -5.78 -15.22
CA ARG A 83 -5.49 -4.94 -15.82
C ARG A 83 -5.41 -3.58 -15.16
N ASN A 84 -6.56 -2.93 -14.93
CA ASN A 84 -6.62 -1.64 -14.29
C ASN A 84 -6.17 -1.71 -12.82
N ASP A 85 -6.64 -2.70 -12.07
CA ASP A 85 -6.23 -2.92 -10.67
C ASP A 85 -4.73 -3.20 -10.58
N THR A 86 -4.21 -4.05 -11.48
CA THR A 86 -2.77 -4.32 -11.54
C THR A 86 -1.98 -3.05 -11.85
N SER A 87 -2.48 -2.22 -12.79
CA SER A 87 -1.88 -0.93 -13.10
C SER A 87 -1.89 -0.02 -11.89
N GLN A 88 -3.01 0.10 -11.17
CA GLN A 88 -3.14 0.92 -9.97
C GLN A 88 -2.21 0.45 -8.85
N ILE A 89 -2.18 -0.85 -8.56
CA ILE A 89 -1.34 -1.44 -7.52
C ILE A 89 0.14 -1.15 -7.79
N LEU A 90 0.58 -1.37 -9.04
CA LEU A 90 1.99 -1.22 -9.42
C LEU A 90 2.43 0.25 -9.53
N SER A 91 1.57 1.12 -10.03
CA SER A 91 1.91 2.52 -10.29
C SER A 91 1.65 3.46 -9.12
N GLU A 92 0.69 3.15 -8.24
CA GLU A 92 0.25 4.02 -7.16
C GLU A 92 0.41 3.36 -5.78
N ASP A 93 -0.26 2.22 -5.53
CA ASP A 93 -0.39 1.70 -4.17
C ASP A 93 0.94 1.23 -3.57
N ILE A 94 1.74 0.48 -4.34
CA ILE A 94 3.06 0.01 -3.89
C ILE A 94 4.00 1.20 -3.63
N PRO A 95 4.17 2.17 -4.56
CA PRO A 95 4.95 3.37 -4.29
C PRO A 95 4.47 4.16 -3.06
N ASN A 96 3.17 4.38 -2.93
CA ASN A 96 2.59 5.12 -1.80
C ASN A 96 2.82 4.39 -0.47
N THR A 97 2.66 3.07 -0.46
CA THR A 97 2.96 2.23 0.72
C THR A 97 4.44 2.31 1.08
N LYS A 98 5.33 2.27 0.09
CA LYS A 98 6.78 2.43 0.32
C LYS A 98 7.10 3.76 0.98
N VAL A 99 6.50 4.87 0.54
CA VAL A 99 6.67 6.19 1.16
C VAL A 99 6.25 6.16 2.63
N LYS A 100 5.06 5.65 2.94
CA LYS A 100 4.56 5.53 4.32
C LYS A 100 5.48 4.67 5.20
N VAL A 101 6.03 3.58 4.68
CA VAL A 101 7.00 2.75 5.41
C VAL A 101 8.27 3.53 5.73
N LEU A 102 8.76 4.38 4.82
CA LEU A 102 9.95 5.22 5.05
C LEU A 102 9.67 6.32 6.08
N GLU A 103 8.48 6.91 6.07
CA GLU A 103 8.04 7.85 7.11
C GLU A 103 8.01 7.15 8.48
N MET A 104 7.47 5.93 8.54
CA MET A 104 7.44 5.13 9.75
C MET A 104 8.84 4.80 10.29
N LYS A 105 9.81 4.52 9.40
CA LYS A 105 11.23 4.37 9.80
C LYS A 105 11.78 5.64 10.46
N THR A 106 11.33 6.81 10.04
CA THR A 106 11.74 8.09 10.65
C THR A 106 11.14 8.25 12.05
N VAL A 107 9.89 7.80 12.24
CA VAL A 107 9.25 7.77 13.56
C VAL A 107 9.99 6.83 14.50
N TYR A 108 10.34 5.61 14.08
CA TYR A 108 11.10 4.68 14.91
C TYR A 108 12.46 5.24 15.35
N LYS A 109 13.19 5.91 14.45
CA LYS A 109 14.43 6.61 14.82
C LYS A 109 14.23 7.68 15.89
N LYS A 110 13.08 8.35 15.92
CA LYS A 110 12.76 9.32 16.98
C LYS A 110 12.45 8.60 18.29
N ILE A 111 11.74 7.48 18.23
CA ILE A 111 11.46 6.63 19.40
C ILE A 111 12.78 6.11 20.00
N ASP A 112 13.72 5.62 19.19
CA ASP A 112 15.03 5.13 19.66
C ASP A 112 15.82 6.23 20.40
N LYS A 113 15.77 7.47 19.90
CA LYS A 113 16.41 8.63 20.56
C LYS A 113 15.76 8.93 21.91
N ILE A 114 14.44 8.87 22.00
CA ILE A 114 13.71 9.06 23.26
C ILE A 114 14.05 7.94 24.24
N GLU A 115 14.14 6.69 23.78
CA GLU A 115 14.51 5.56 24.64
C GLU A 115 15.93 5.74 25.20
N ALA A 116 16.91 6.08 24.35
CA ALA A 116 18.27 6.37 24.78
C ALA A 116 18.34 7.52 25.79
N PHE A 117 17.55 8.56 25.55
CA PHE A 117 17.42 9.69 26.46
C PHE A 117 16.87 9.26 27.83
N VAL A 118 15.74 8.55 27.86
CA VAL A 118 15.12 8.07 29.10
C VAL A 118 16.06 7.16 29.89
N LYS A 119 16.78 6.26 29.21
CA LYS A 119 17.80 5.39 29.83
C LYS A 119 18.87 6.20 30.55
N MET A 120 19.39 7.25 29.90
CA MET A 120 20.42 8.08 30.50
C MET A 120 19.92 8.90 31.68
N VAL A 121 18.71 9.47 31.61
CA VAL A 121 18.09 10.15 32.75
C VAL A 121 17.93 9.20 33.93
N GLY A 122 17.49 7.97 33.66
CA GLY A 122 17.42 6.92 34.68
C GLY A 122 18.77 6.63 35.34
N GLN A 123 19.85 6.54 34.56
CA GLN A 123 21.21 6.35 35.10
C GLN A 123 21.65 7.53 35.98
N ASN A 124 21.42 8.77 35.55
CA ASN A 124 21.77 9.95 36.33
C ASN A 124 20.97 10.04 37.64
N ALA A 125 19.66 9.74 37.59
CA ALA A 125 18.81 9.72 38.77
C ALA A 125 19.27 8.65 39.78
N ALA A 126 19.61 7.45 39.32
CA ALA A 126 20.13 6.38 40.18
C ALA A 126 21.48 6.77 40.83
N MET A 127 22.36 7.44 40.08
CA MET A 127 23.63 7.92 40.61
C MET A 127 23.44 9.03 41.67
N LEU A 128 22.54 9.97 41.43
CA LEU A 128 22.16 11.00 42.41
C LEU A 128 21.55 10.38 43.67
N GLU A 129 20.66 9.40 43.51
CA GLU A 129 20.06 8.65 44.63
C GLU A 129 21.12 7.96 45.48
N GLU A 130 22.10 7.30 44.85
CA GLU A 130 23.21 6.66 45.58
C GLU A 130 24.04 7.68 46.39
N GLN A 131 24.30 8.87 45.82
CA GLN A 131 25.01 9.93 46.52
C GLN A 131 24.23 10.46 47.72
N VAL A 132 22.92 10.64 47.58
CA VAL A 132 22.03 11.05 48.67
C VAL A 132 22.03 10.00 49.78
N VAL A 133 21.83 8.72 49.44
CA VAL A 133 21.86 7.61 50.41
C VAL A 133 23.21 7.55 51.14
N ARG A 134 24.32 7.75 50.43
CA ARG A 134 25.66 7.79 51.04
C ARG A 134 25.81 8.97 52.00
N ALA A 135 25.38 10.17 51.60
CA ALA A 135 25.41 11.34 52.45
C ALA A 135 24.51 11.16 53.69
N GLU A 136 23.31 10.62 53.53
CA GLU A 136 22.43 10.30 54.67
C GLU A 136 23.06 9.28 55.61
N LYS A 137 23.79 8.29 55.11
CA LYS A 137 24.53 7.36 55.97
C LYS A 137 25.67 8.04 56.74
N ASP A 138 26.44 8.89 56.05
CA ASP A 138 27.61 9.55 56.61
C ASP A 138 27.23 10.66 57.61
N TYR A 139 26.06 11.31 57.42
CA TYR A 139 25.61 12.47 58.21
C TYR A 139 24.31 12.26 59.01
N GLY A 140 23.53 11.20 58.73
CA GLY A 140 22.24 10.89 59.36
C GLY A 140 22.35 10.25 60.74
N ASN A 141 23.55 9.79 61.12
CA ASN A 141 23.87 9.55 62.53
C ASN A 141 24.19 10.91 63.19
N PHE A 142 23.15 11.71 63.47
CA PHE A 142 23.33 12.93 64.27
C PHE A 142 24.08 12.54 65.55
N PRO A 143 25.19 13.20 65.93
CA PRO A 143 25.94 12.74 67.07
C PRO A 143 25.07 12.94 68.31
N CYS A 144 24.54 11.86 68.88
CA CYS A 144 23.93 11.88 70.23
C CYS A 144 24.91 12.48 71.28
N GLY A 145 26.20 12.60 70.94
CA GLY A 145 27.21 13.35 71.68
C GLY A 145 27.10 14.89 71.65
N VAL A 146 26.54 15.54 70.61
CA VAL A 146 26.40 17.02 70.59
C VAL A 146 25.23 17.50 71.44
N CYS A 147 24.17 16.69 71.56
CA CYS A 147 23.08 16.97 72.49
C CYS A 147 23.58 16.92 73.95
N LYS A 148 24.46 15.96 74.28
CA LYS A 148 25.07 15.89 75.62
C LYS A 148 26.04 17.04 75.90
N LEU A 149 26.72 17.57 74.89
CA LEU A 149 27.60 18.72 75.05
C LEU A 149 26.82 20.01 75.31
N LEU A 150 25.68 20.22 74.65
CA LEU A 150 24.82 21.40 74.87
C LEU A 150 24.04 21.34 76.19
N HIS A 151 23.75 20.14 76.71
CA HIS A 151 23.18 19.98 78.05
C HIS A 151 24.19 20.27 79.19
N SER A 152 25.48 20.40 78.90
CA SER A 152 26.54 20.66 79.90
C SER A 152 27.05 22.11 79.92
N ILE A 153 26.54 23.00 79.05
CA ILE A 153 26.97 24.40 79.02
C ILE A 153 26.03 25.23 79.88
N SER A 154 26.18 25.06 81.18
CA SER A 154 25.75 26.03 82.19
C SER A 154 26.94 26.96 82.49
N THR A 155 27.14 28.00 81.65
CA THR A 155 28.06 29.18 81.80
C THR A 155 29.58 28.92 82.06
N PRO A 156 30.53 29.91 81.95
CA PRO A 156 30.50 31.30 81.46
C PRO A 156 31.65 31.69 80.46
N ALA A 157 31.61 32.96 80.02
CA ALA A 157 32.70 33.90 79.73
C ALA A 157 34.04 33.46 79.06
N PHE A 158 34.30 34.11 77.92
CA PHE A 158 35.61 34.70 77.52
C PHE A 158 36.80 33.76 77.28
N LEU A 159 36.94 33.18 76.08
CA LEU A 159 38.26 32.80 75.55
C LEU A 159 38.31 32.88 74.01
N HIS A 160 39.00 33.93 73.52
CA HIS A 160 39.56 33.99 72.18
C HIS A 160 40.68 32.95 72.05
N LYS A 161 40.45 31.90 71.26
CA LYS A 161 41.54 31.08 70.70
C LYS A 161 41.08 30.51 69.37
N LYS A 162 41.88 30.71 68.32
CA LYS A 162 41.62 30.22 66.97
C LYS A 162 41.28 28.73 67.03
N ARG A 163 40.02 28.42 66.72
CA ARG A 163 39.52 27.07 66.48
C ARG A 163 40.10 26.62 65.14
N THR A 164 41.27 26.01 65.17
CA THR A 164 41.74 25.18 64.06
C THR A 164 40.89 23.91 64.10
N PHE A 165 39.70 23.95 63.50
CA PHE A 165 38.94 22.76 63.14
C PHE A 165 39.63 22.09 61.94
N LEU A 166 40.85 21.59 62.16
CA LEU A 166 41.54 20.74 61.21
C LEU A 166 41.04 19.32 61.45
N ASN A 167 40.00 18.99 60.68
CA ASN A 167 39.75 17.70 60.01
C ASN A 167 38.24 17.54 59.78
N GLN A 168 37.59 18.63 59.39
CA GLN A 168 36.45 18.50 58.51
C GLN A 168 37.08 18.41 57.13
N GLN A 169 37.32 17.19 56.65
CA GLN A 169 37.43 16.96 55.21
C GLN A 169 36.12 17.48 54.64
N SER A 170 36.13 18.75 54.23
CA SER A 170 35.17 19.30 53.31
C SER A 170 35.35 18.48 52.03
N SER A 171 34.70 17.32 51.97
CA SER A 171 34.37 16.73 50.68
C SER A 171 33.44 17.75 50.04
N THR A 172 34.04 18.71 49.34
CA THR A 172 33.31 19.64 48.48
C THR A 172 32.47 18.76 47.59
N TYR A 173 31.15 18.78 47.80
CA TYR A 173 30.23 18.05 46.95
C TYR A 173 30.42 18.59 45.54
N GLU A 174 30.97 17.77 44.65
CA GLU A 174 31.06 18.08 43.23
C GLU A 174 29.77 17.61 42.59
N LEU A 175 28.98 18.56 42.06
CA LEU A 175 27.76 18.24 41.35
C LEU A 175 28.14 17.40 40.13
N PRO A 176 27.62 16.18 39.99
CA PRO A 176 27.88 15.36 38.83
C PRO A 176 27.45 16.08 37.57
N ASN A 177 28.19 15.90 36.48
CA ASN A 177 27.78 16.45 35.19
C ASN A 177 26.47 15.79 34.75
N LEU A 178 25.36 16.49 34.96
CA LEU A 178 24.03 16.01 34.66
C LEU A 178 23.73 16.16 33.18
N TYR A 179 22.83 15.30 32.72
CA TYR A 179 22.29 15.38 31.38
C TYR A 179 21.73 16.76 31.05
N ARG A 180 22.01 17.19 29.82
CA ARG A 180 21.50 18.41 29.19
C ARG A 180 20.60 18.04 28.00
N SER A 181 19.35 18.52 28.04
CA SER A 181 18.33 18.25 27.00
C SER A 181 18.71 18.74 25.61
N GLU A 182 19.49 19.81 25.61
CA GLU A 182 19.97 20.55 24.46
C GLU A 182 20.97 19.74 23.63
N ASP A 183 21.69 18.82 24.26
CA ASP A 183 22.72 17.99 23.61
C ASP A 183 22.10 16.84 22.78
N TYR A 184 20.84 16.48 23.04
CA TYR A 184 20.16 15.34 22.42
C TYR A 184 18.95 15.75 21.56
N PHE A 185 18.33 16.87 21.89
CA PHE A 185 17.29 17.51 21.09
C PHE A 185 17.76 18.89 20.65
N PRO A 186 18.70 18.99 19.68
CA PRO A 186 19.09 20.29 19.14
C PRO A 186 17.83 20.95 18.59
N GLY A 187 17.44 22.08 19.19
CA GLY A 187 16.18 22.75 18.90
C GLY A 187 16.04 22.95 17.40
N SER A 188 15.08 22.25 16.77
CA SER A 188 14.77 22.49 15.37
C SER A 188 14.08 23.85 15.29
N SER A 189 14.86 24.89 15.00
CA SER A 189 14.37 26.19 14.57
C SER A 189 13.70 26.06 13.20
N ASN A 190 12.53 25.42 13.15
CA ASN A 190 11.67 25.46 11.98
C ASN A 190 10.28 25.96 12.40
N PRO A 191 9.99 27.27 12.27
CA PRO A 191 8.70 27.86 12.63
C PRO A 191 7.64 27.60 11.53
N GLY A 192 7.56 26.36 11.03
CA GLY A 192 6.74 26.00 9.86
C GLY A 192 5.36 25.39 10.16
N TYR A 193 5.08 25.01 11.42
CA TYR A 193 3.85 24.27 11.76
C TYR A 193 2.89 25.10 12.62
N LEU A 194 2.50 26.27 12.12
CA LEU A 194 1.34 26.99 12.63
C LEU A 194 0.70 27.80 11.49
N LYS A 195 0.32 27.11 10.41
CA LYS A 195 -0.59 27.66 9.42
C LYS A 195 -2.00 27.59 10.01
N LYS A 196 -2.45 28.71 10.58
CA LYS A 196 -3.84 28.87 11.03
C LYS A 196 -4.78 28.62 9.84
N PRO A 197 -5.91 27.94 10.03
CA PRO A 197 -6.94 27.87 8.99
C PRO A 197 -7.49 29.27 8.74
N ASN A 198 -7.51 29.69 7.47
CA ASN A 198 -8.20 30.91 7.06
C ASN A 198 -9.70 30.74 7.38
N THR A 199 -10.22 31.63 8.22
CA THR A 199 -11.66 31.90 8.32
C THR A 199 -11.95 33.12 7.46
#